data_AF-A0A526YNM1-F1
#
_entry.id   AF-A0A526YNM1-F1
#
_cell.length_a   1.000
_cell.length_b   1.000
_cell.length_c   1.000
_cell.angle_alpha   90.00
_cell.angle_beta   90.00
_cell.angle_gamma   90.00
#
_symmetry.space_group_name_H-M   'P 1'
#
loop_
_entity.id
_entity.type
_entity.pdbx_description
1 polymer ?
#
loop_
_entity_poly.entity_id
_entity_poly.type
_entity_poly.pdbx_seq_one_letter_code
_entity_poly.pdbx_strand_id
1 'polypeptide(L)' 'SATVDAARVLNMEGLIGTIAPGAHADLIAVYGNPLKDLAILSDPARLRKIIKGGRVVKNE' A
#
# COMPACT_ATOMS: atom_id res chain seq x y z
N SER A 1 4.98 -9.52 8.27
CA SER A 1 4.88 -8.17 7.67
C SER A 1 3.52 -8.03 6.97
N ALA A 2 3.12 -6.82 6.54
CA ALA A 2 1.78 -6.54 6.00
C ALA A 2 1.72 -6.42 4.46
N THR A 3 2.85 -6.58 3.77
CA THR A 3 2.94 -6.44 2.31
C THR A 3 3.59 -7.68 1.69
N VAL A 4 4.92 -7.76 1.68
CA VAL A 4 5.68 -8.83 1.01
C VAL A 4 5.32 -10.23 1.53
N ASP A 5 5.12 -10.39 2.85
CA ASP A 5 4.76 -11.71 3.39
C ASP A 5 3.31 -12.10 3.04
N ALA A 6 2.39 -11.14 2.94
CA ALA A 6 1.03 -11.41 2.50
C ALA A 6 1.02 -11.87 1.03
N ALA A 7 1.87 -11.28 0.18
CA ALA A 7 2.06 -11.74 -1.19
C ALA A 7 2.55 -13.20 -1.24
N ARG A 8 3.47 -13.57 -0.35
CA ARG A 8 3.98 -14.95 -0.24
C ARG A 8 2.92 -15.96 0.17
N VAL A 9 2.10 -15.62 1.16
CA VAL A 9 0.99 -16.50 1.58
C VAL A 9 -0.01 -16.76 0.44
N LEU A 10 -0.14 -15.80 -0.47
CA LEU A 10 -1.06 -15.88 -1.61
C LEU A 10 -0.41 -16.44 -2.89
N ASN A 11 0.87 -16.81 -2.88
CA ASN A 11 1.65 -17.17 -4.08
C ASN A 11 1.61 -16.09 -5.18
N MET A 12 1.70 -14.82 -4.78
CA MET A 12 1.65 -13.65 -5.66
C MET A 12 2.87 -12.74 -5.52
N GLU A 13 4.01 -13.29 -5.09
CA GLU A 13 5.27 -12.55 -4.99
C GLU A 13 5.64 -11.90 -6.32
N GLY A 14 6.16 -10.68 -6.27
CA GLY A 14 6.47 -9.88 -7.46
C GLY A 14 5.25 -9.25 -8.13
N LEU A 15 4.03 -9.74 -7.87
CA LEU A 15 2.79 -9.19 -8.42
C LEU A 15 2.10 -8.22 -7.46
N ILE A 16 2.07 -8.49 -6.15
CA ILE A 16 1.48 -7.61 -5.13
C ILE A 16 2.44 -7.42 -3.95
N GLY A 17 2.14 -6.45 -3.07
CA GLY A 17 2.93 -6.20 -1.85
C GLY A 17 4.34 -5.67 -2.13
N THR A 18 4.62 -5.20 -3.34
CA THR A 18 5.91 -4.65 -3.80
C THR A 18 5.70 -3.45 -4.71
N ILE A 19 6.69 -2.56 -4.79
CA ILE A 19 6.73 -1.44 -5.73
C ILE A 19 7.81 -1.75 -6.77
N ALA A 20 7.40 -2.32 -7.89
CA ALA A 20 8.29 -2.70 -8.98
C ALA A 20 7.54 -2.65 -10.34
N PRO A 21 8.25 -2.45 -11.46
CA PRO A 21 7.66 -2.60 -12.78
C PRO A 21 7.02 -3.99 -12.98
N GLY A 22 5.84 -4.03 -13.60
CA GLY A 22 5.09 -5.27 -13.84
C GLY A 22 4.21 -5.73 -12.66
N ALA A 23 4.40 -5.18 -11.46
CA ALA A 23 3.51 -5.43 -10.33
C ALA A 23 2.17 -4.69 -10.49
N HIS A 24 1.14 -5.16 -9.78
CA HIS A 24 -0.11 -4.43 -9.65
C HIS A 24 0.14 -3.08 -8.98
N ALA A 25 -0.46 -2.03 -9.52
CA ALA A 25 -0.42 -0.70 -8.93
C ALA A 25 -1.39 -0.58 -7.74
N ASP A 26 -1.08 -1.32 -6.68
CA ASP A 26 -1.73 -1.28 -5.36
C ASP A 26 -0.88 -0.45 -4.40
N LEU A 27 -1.25 0.82 -4.23
CA LEU A 27 -0.43 1.83 -3.55
C LEU A 27 -1.27 2.65 -2.57
N ILE A 28 -0.67 3.00 -1.44
CA ILE A 28 -1.24 3.96 -0.47
C ILE A 28 -0.19 5.04 -0.21
N ALA A 29 -0.59 6.30 -0.40
CA ALA A 29 0.20 7.46 0.01
C ALA A 29 -0.36 8.01 1.33
N VAL A 30 0.52 8.28 2.28
CA VAL A 30 0.17 8.74 3.64
C VAL A 30 0.84 10.06 3.97
N TYR A 31 0.23 10.85 4.83
CA TYR A 31 0.85 12.06 5.39
C TYR A 31 1.65 11.71 6.65
N GLY A 32 2.99 11.85 6.56
CA GLY A 32 3.92 11.50 7.63
C GLY A 32 4.76 10.25 7.32
N ASN A 33 5.47 9.73 8.33
CA ASN A 33 6.33 8.54 8.19
C ASN A 33 5.86 7.41 9.13
N PRO A 34 5.28 6.32 8.58
CA PRO A 34 4.84 5.17 9.37
C PRO A 34 5.94 4.45 10.15
N LEU A 35 7.21 4.61 9.78
CA LEU A 35 8.34 4.06 10.54
C LEU A 35 8.58 4.83 11.85
N LYS A 36 8.07 6.06 11.95
CA LYS A 36 8.16 6.90 13.16
C LYS A 36 6.86 6.86 13.98
N ASP A 37 5.71 6.72 13.31
CA ASP A 37 4.39 6.66 13.95
C ASP A 37 3.47 5.70 13.17
N LEU A 38 3.27 4.50 13.70
CA LEU A 38 2.39 3.49 13.09
C LEU A 38 0.91 3.89 13.11
N ALA A 39 0.49 4.80 14.00
CA ALA A 39 -0.91 5.22 14.10
C ALA A 39 -1.40 5.93 12.82
N ILE A 40 -0.48 6.44 12.00
CA ILE A 40 -0.76 6.97 10.66
C ILE A 40 -1.56 5.98 9.81
N LEU A 41 -1.26 4.68 9.89
CA LEU A 41 -1.92 3.66 9.06
C LEU A 41 -3.35 3.34 9.52
N SER A 42 -3.69 3.68 10.77
CA SER A 42 -5.02 3.46 11.36
C SER A 42 -5.94 4.67 11.26
N ASP A 43 -5.43 5.83 10.80
CA ASP A 43 -6.18 7.07 10.66
C ASP A 43 -6.53 7.33 9.17
N PRO A 44 -7.79 7.13 8.74
CA PRO A 44 -8.20 7.36 7.37
C PRO A 44 -7.94 8.78 6.87
N ALA A 45 -7.94 9.80 7.74
CA ALA A 45 -7.68 11.18 7.36
C ALA A 45 -6.21 11.40 6.94
N ARG A 46 -5.30 10.54 7.40
CA ARG A 46 -3.88 10.58 7.02
C ARG A 46 -3.56 9.75 5.78
N LEU A 47 -4.50 8.95 5.28
CA LEU A 47 -4.37 8.22 4.01
C LEU A 47 -4.79 9.15 2.85
N ARG A 48 -3.82 9.79 2.19
CA ARG A 48 -4.08 10.84 1.17
C ARG A 48 -4.54 10.28 -0.17
N LYS A 49 -3.93 9.17 -0.59
CA LYS A 49 -4.23 8.56 -1.87
C LYS A 49 -4.25 7.05 -1.75
N ILE A 50 -5.23 6.42 -2.36
CA ILE A 50 -5.34 4.97 -2.45
C ILE A 50 -5.53 4.62 -3.93
N ILE A 51 -4.65 3.77 -4.43
CA ILE A 51 -4.68 3.23 -5.79
C ILE A 51 -4.81 1.71 -5.66
N LYS A 52 -5.79 1.13 -6.35
CA LYS A 52 -6.04 -0.31 -6.37
C LYS A 52 -6.09 -0.79 -7.82
N GLY A 53 -5.16 -1.64 -8.21
CA GLY A 53 -5.00 -2.14 -9.57
C GLY A 53 -4.91 -1.00 -10.60
N GLY A 54 -4.19 0.08 -10.27
CA GLY A 54 -4.04 1.25 -11.12
C GLY A 54 -5.21 2.23 -11.11
N ARG A 55 -6.33 1.92 -10.43
CA ARG A 55 -7.47 2.82 -10.28
C ARG A 55 -7.35 3.61 -8.99
N VAL A 56 -7.49 4.93 -9.09
CA VAL A 56 -7.57 5.80 -7.91
C VAL A 56 -8.93 5.61 -7.26
N VAL A 57 -8.95 5.13 -6.01
CA VAL A 57 -10.17 4.91 -5.22
C VAL A 57 -10.34 5.95 -4.11
N LYS A 58 -9.26 6.66 -3.76
CA LYS A 58 -9.26 7.82 -2.87
C LYS A 58 -8.22 8.84 -3.34
N ASN A 59 -8.58 10.12 -3.36
CA ASN A 59 -7.68 11.22 -3.73
C ASN A 59 -8.06 12.51 -2.98
N GLU A 60 -7.43 12.72 -1.83
CA GLU A 60 -7.62 13.88 -0.95
C GLU A 60 -6.34 14.68 -0.78
#